data_AF-H3H6N2-F1
#
_entry.id   AF-H3H6N2-F1
#
_cell.length_a   1.000
_cell.length_b   1.000
_cell.length_c   1.000
_cell.angle_alpha   90.00
_cell.angle_beta   90.00
_cell.angle_gamma   90.00
#
_symmetry.space_group_name_H-M   'P 1'
#
loop_
_entity.id
_entity.type
_entity.pdbx_description
1 polymer ?
#
loop_
_entity_poly.entity_id
_entity_poly.type
_entity_poly.pdbx_seq_one_letter_code
_entity_poly.pdbx_strand_id
1 'polypeptide(L)'
;MALDRELRRLLEYANLPETENSSSKDVRPTARGILDRLIGIYHQTCLPSMGVSADMNLPELLVLTAEAAIFQADFDAASESVEWFFSECQLKNQFYCRAQFVRAHCGSHDAQSDTGVMKLKKVLNAIHFILAVIPIATDTRKRPTYDFLVYNASVTYWQIARQLMKQSTFQFLAPSLEKLIDALKLTAEADVAWLLRLEIALVYAQVDANQLSNAAKTINDIVDVQITPRLADPAKATDESFKALYEEALRIQVHVGSFKDPECQKIVPNVKRLLPATNKRSTLLVKLQCIKSGNLVGSLEAAYVELFQEATGFLAFAAETTLDEVKSYVESLEPRALNAIDAEVIVETAVHAAFNNALSTAAACDVVLQRKGKSIPPKTRVLCQVLSAVLLIVMPGTRTGTAFA
;
A
#
# COMPACT_ATOMS: atom_id res chain seq x y z
N MET A 1 2.94 40.35 -16.15
CA MET A 1 3.38 39.42 -17.24
C MET A 1 4.84 38.94 -17.23
N ALA A 2 5.89 39.75 -17.43
CA ALA A 2 7.27 39.23 -17.55
C ALA A 2 7.80 38.58 -16.25
N LEU A 3 7.55 39.25 -15.11
CA LEU A 3 7.91 38.77 -13.78
C LEU A 3 7.19 37.47 -13.39
N ASP A 4 5.88 37.39 -13.66
CA ASP A 4 5.06 36.19 -13.43
C ASP A 4 5.60 34.97 -14.22
N ARG A 5 5.98 35.18 -15.50
CA ARG A 5 6.61 34.13 -16.32
C ARG A 5 7.96 33.68 -15.77
N GLU A 6 8.78 34.61 -15.28
CA GLU A 6 10.07 34.29 -14.68
C GLU A 6 9.89 33.42 -13.42
N LEU A 7 8.96 33.80 -12.54
CA LEU A 7 8.67 33.05 -11.32
C LEU A 7 8.15 31.64 -11.62
N ARG A 8 7.25 31.49 -12.61
CA ARG A 8 6.79 30.17 -13.08
C ARG A 8 7.94 29.31 -13.55
N ARG A 9 8.87 29.88 -14.34
CA ARG A 9 10.04 29.15 -14.83
C ARG A 9 10.96 28.72 -13.69
N LEU A 10 11.15 29.56 -12.67
CA LEU A 10 11.91 29.18 -11.47
C LEU A 10 11.24 28.03 -10.73
N LEU A 11 9.92 28.04 -10.61
CA LEU A 11 9.14 26.97 -9.97
C LEU A 11 9.18 25.65 -10.76
N GLU A 12 9.17 25.70 -12.09
CA GLU A 12 9.38 24.53 -12.94
C GLU A 12 10.75 23.91 -12.68
N TYR A 13 11.82 24.71 -12.65
CA TYR A 13 13.17 24.21 -12.31
C TYR A 13 13.28 23.72 -10.87
N ALA A 14 12.60 24.37 -9.93
CA ALA A 14 12.56 23.96 -8.53
C ALA A 14 11.91 22.58 -8.34
N ASN A 15 11.08 22.12 -9.28
CA ASN A 15 10.41 20.82 -9.26
C ASN A 15 11.12 19.72 -10.06
N LEU A 16 12.27 20.00 -10.66
CA LEU A 16 13.06 18.95 -11.32
C LEU A 16 13.82 18.09 -10.31
N PRO A 17 13.94 16.77 -10.54
CA PRO A 17 14.80 15.91 -9.73
C PRO A 17 16.26 16.33 -9.85
N GLU A 18 17.03 16.17 -8.77
CA GLU A 18 18.47 16.45 -8.79
C GLU A 18 19.16 15.52 -9.79
N THR A 19 19.91 16.09 -10.72
CA THR A 19 20.74 15.34 -11.66
C THR A 19 22.18 15.34 -11.14
N GLU A 20 22.76 14.16 -10.94
CA GLU A 20 24.11 13.98 -10.37
C GLU A 20 25.24 14.64 -11.19
N ASN A 21 24.96 15.15 -12.39
CA ASN A 21 25.94 15.70 -13.34
C ASN A 21 25.82 17.22 -13.59
N SER A 22 25.10 17.99 -12.77
CA SER A 22 25.04 19.44 -12.96
C SER A 22 26.37 20.10 -12.57
N SER A 23 27.08 20.62 -13.58
CA SER A 23 28.24 21.48 -13.36
C SER A 23 27.86 22.69 -12.50
N SER A 24 28.79 23.17 -11.67
CA SER A 24 28.69 24.22 -10.64
C SER A 24 28.01 25.57 -10.98
N LYS A 25 27.41 25.76 -12.16
CA LYS A 25 26.76 27.01 -12.59
C LYS A 25 25.23 26.99 -12.58
N ASP A 26 24.59 25.83 -12.57
CA ASP A 26 23.13 25.72 -12.55
C ASP A 26 22.65 25.20 -11.18
N VAL A 27 22.73 26.07 -10.17
CA VAL A 27 22.17 25.77 -8.84
C VAL A 27 20.65 25.77 -8.95
N ARG A 28 20.04 24.62 -8.66
CA ARG A 28 18.58 24.47 -8.62
C ARG A 28 17.98 25.53 -7.68
N PRO A 29 16.96 26.30 -8.12
CA PRO A 29 16.34 27.31 -7.28
C PRO A 29 15.61 26.64 -6.10
N THR A 30 15.80 27.19 -4.91
CA THR A 30 15.12 26.72 -3.70
C THR A 30 13.73 27.33 -3.59
N ALA A 31 12.77 26.58 -3.08
CA ALA A 31 11.42 27.09 -2.84
C ALA A 31 11.43 28.27 -1.85
N ARG A 32 12.28 28.21 -0.82
CA ARG A 32 12.55 29.33 0.10
C ARG A 32 12.99 30.60 -0.64
N GLY A 33 13.99 30.49 -1.53
CA GLY A 33 14.48 31.66 -2.28
C GLY A 33 13.42 32.25 -3.21
N ILE A 34 12.54 31.42 -3.77
CA ILE A 34 11.39 31.88 -4.57
C ILE A 34 10.36 32.58 -3.68
N LEU A 35 10.06 32.03 -2.49
CA LEU A 35 9.16 32.63 -1.51
C LEU A 35 9.66 34.01 -1.04
N ASP A 36 10.93 34.12 -0.65
CA ASP A 36 11.55 35.38 -0.22
C ASP A 36 11.44 36.46 -1.31
N ARG A 37 11.61 36.05 -2.57
CA ARG A 37 11.43 36.93 -3.73
C ARG A 37 9.98 37.37 -3.90
N LEU A 38 9.01 36.46 -3.74
CA LEU A 38 7.58 36.79 -3.78
C LEU A 38 7.22 37.79 -2.68
N ILE A 39 7.69 37.58 -1.45
CA ILE A 39 7.50 38.49 -0.31
C ILE A 39 8.06 39.87 -0.64
N GLY A 40 9.30 39.93 -1.15
CA GLY A 40 9.95 41.17 -1.54
C GLY A 40 9.17 41.94 -2.62
N ILE A 41 8.70 41.26 -3.66
CA ILE A 41 7.89 41.87 -4.72
C ILE A 41 6.57 42.39 -4.14
N TYR A 42 5.86 41.57 -3.35
CA TYR A 42 4.57 41.95 -2.78
C TYR A 42 4.67 43.20 -1.91
N HIS A 43 5.67 43.28 -1.03
CA HIS A 43 5.92 44.48 -0.24
C HIS A 43 6.24 45.70 -1.09
N GLN A 44 6.96 45.55 -2.20
CA GLN A 44 7.30 46.67 -3.09
C GLN A 44 6.10 47.18 -3.90
N THR A 45 5.17 46.29 -4.29
CA THR A 45 4.05 46.63 -5.19
C THR A 45 2.75 46.96 -4.48
N CYS A 46 2.55 46.48 -3.25
CA CYS A 46 1.32 46.69 -2.47
C CYS A 46 1.45 47.79 -1.41
N LEU A 47 2.56 48.54 -1.38
CA LEU A 47 2.67 49.78 -0.62
C LEU A 47 1.87 50.91 -1.32
N PRO A 48 1.03 51.68 -0.60
CA PRO A 48 0.11 52.66 -1.18
C PRO A 48 0.76 53.86 -1.88
N SER A 49 2.09 53.98 -1.89
CA SER A 49 2.80 55.12 -2.46
C SER A 49 3.09 55.03 -3.96
N MET A 50 2.95 53.87 -4.61
CA MET A 50 3.44 53.69 -5.98
C MET A 50 2.39 53.25 -7.03
N GLY A 51 1.14 52.95 -6.65
CA GLY A 51 0.02 52.81 -7.61
C GLY A 51 0.16 51.73 -8.70
N VAL A 52 1.17 50.84 -8.62
CA VAL A 52 1.37 49.75 -9.58
C VAL A 52 0.88 48.45 -8.97
N SER A 53 -0.31 48.00 -9.36
CA SER A 53 -0.73 46.62 -9.10
C SER A 53 0.14 45.69 -9.94
N ALA A 54 0.90 44.82 -9.27
CA ALA A 54 1.62 43.76 -9.96
C ALA A 54 0.59 42.79 -10.55
N ASP A 55 0.56 42.69 -11.88
CA ASP A 55 -0.21 41.68 -12.62
C ASP A 55 0.44 40.29 -12.39
N MET A 56 0.18 39.72 -11.22
CA MET A 56 0.67 38.43 -10.73
C MET A 56 -0.49 37.61 -10.19
N ASN A 57 -0.56 36.33 -10.57
CA ASN A 57 -1.53 35.41 -9.99
C ASN A 57 -1.00 34.86 -8.65
N LEU A 58 -1.02 35.72 -7.62
CA LEU A 58 -0.50 35.39 -6.29
C LEU A 58 -1.05 34.07 -5.71
N PRO A 59 -2.37 33.76 -5.79
CA PRO A 59 -2.89 32.49 -5.32
C PRO A 59 -2.21 31.27 -5.95
N GLU A 60 -1.96 31.32 -7.26
CA GLU A 60 -1.29 30.24 -7.99
C GLU A 60 0.19 30.14 -7.60
N LEU A 61 0.90 31.28 -7.57
CA LEU A 61 2.33 31.33 -7.25
C LEU A 61 2.63 30.83 -5.83
N LEU A 62 1.81 31.19 -4.85
CA LEU A 62 1.97 30.71 -3.47
C LEU A 62 1.80 29.19 -3.37
N VAL A 63 0.78 28.64 -4.03
CA VAL A 63 0.52 27.20 -4.03
C VAL A 63 1.64 26.42 -4.73
N LEU A 64 2.09 26.89 -5.91
CA LEU A 64 3.19 26.25 -6.62
C LEU A 64 4.51 26.32 -5.83
N THR A 65 4.76 27.43 -5.14
CA THR A 65 5.93 27.59 -4.24
C THR A 65 5.84 26.60 -3.09
N ALA A 66 4.66 26.45 -2.50
CA ALA A 66 4.47 25.54 -1.38
C ALA A 66 4.60 24.06 -1.80
N GLU A 67 4.09 23.67 -2.96
CA GLU A 67 4.28 22.32 -3.51
C GLU A 67 5.75 22.04 -3.85
N ALA A 68 6.47 23.02 -4.41
CA ALA A 68 7.91 22.90 -4.64
C ALA A 68 8.68 22.75 -3.32
N ALA A 69 8.25 23.45 -2.27
CA ALA A 69 8.82 23.32 -0.93
C ALA A 69 8.59 21.92 -0.34
N ILE A 70 7.39 21.34 -0.49
CA ILE A 70 7.12 19.93 -0.13
C ILE A 70 8.05 18.97 -0.90
N PHE A 71 8.22 19.17 -2.20
CA PHE A 71 9.11 18.36 -3.02
C PHE A 71 10.58 18.45 -2.59
N GLN A 72 11.01 19.61 -2.07
CA GLN A 72 12.35 19.85 -1.52
C GLN A 72 12.47 19.51 -0.03
N ALA A 73 11.41 19.00 0.62
CA ALA A 73 11.32 18.76 2.05
C ALA A 73 11.54 20.00 2.94
N ASP A 74 11.33 21.20 2.41
CA ASP A 74 11.33 22.47 3.16
C ASP A 74 9.93 22.76 3.69
N PHE A 75 9.55 22.06 4.78
CA PHE A 75 8.21 22.17 5.36
C PHE A 75 7.94 23.54 6.01
N ASP A 76 8.98 24.28 6.37
CA ASP A 76 8.84 25.64 6.91
C ASP A 76 8.39 26.60 5.81
N ALA A 77 9.07 26.62 4.66
CA ALA A 77 8.68 27.44 3.52
C ALA A 77 7.31 27.02 2.95
N ALA A 78 6.99 25.72 2.96
CA ALA A 78 5.68 25.22 2.56
C ALA A 78 4.56 25.75 3.47
N SER A 79 4.77 25.70 4.79
CA SER A 79 3.80 26.18 5.77
C SER A 79 3.59 27.69 5.66
N GLU A 80 4.66 28.47 5.57
CA GLU A 80 4.61 29.92 5.41
C GLU A 80 3.87 30.34 4.12
N SER A 81 4.17 29.68 3.00
CA SER A 81 3.48 29.94 1.71
C SER A 81 1.97 29.66 1.80
N VAL A 82 1.58 28.59 2.50
CA VAL A 82 0.17 28.20 2.67
C VAL A 82 -0.56 29.11 3.66
N GLU A 83 0.09 29.51 4.75
CA GLU A 83 -0.47 30.48 5.70
C GLU A 83 -0.75 31.81 5.02
N TRP A 84 0.20 32.29 4.20
CA TRP A 84 0.01 33.48 3.40
C TRP A 84 -1.12 33.32 2.36
N PHE A 85 -1.21 32.15 1.71
CA PHE A 85 -2.32 31.86 0.82
C PHE A 85 -3.66 32.00 1.53
N PHE A 86 -3.84 31.40 2.71
CA PHE A 86 -5.11 31.45 3.43
C PHE A 86 -5.43 32.81 4.06
N SER A 87 -4.43 33.67 4.30
CA SER A 87 -4.68 35.04 4.78
C SER A 87 -5.21 35.96 3.68
N GLU A 88 -4.74 35.81 2.44
CA GLU A 88 -5.08 36.70 1.33
C GLU A 88 -6.14 36.13 0.37
N CYS A 89 -6.20 34.80 0.21
CA CYS A 89 -7.02 34.15 -0.83
C CYS A 89 -8.31 33.55 -0.26
N GLN A 90 -9.45 34.15 -0.59
CA GLN A 90 -10.77 33.68 -0.12
C GLN A 90 -11.50 32.75 -1.10
N LEU A 91 -11.01 32.61 -2.33
CA LEU A 91 -11.70 31.85 -3.38
C LEU A 91 -11.48 30.34 -3.25
N LYS A 92 -12.58 29.58 -3.13
CA LYS A 92 -12.58 28.10 -3.12
C LYS A 92 -12.49 27.52 -4.53
N ASN A 93 -11.33 27.66 -5.16
CA ASN A 93 -11.00 27.09 -6.47
C ASN A 93 -9.98 25.93 -6.34
N GLN A 94 -9.42 25.46 -7.45
CA GLN A 94 -8.41 24.39 -7.45
C GLN A 94 -7.16 24.71 -6.63
N PHE A 95 -6.76 25.99 -6.53
CA PHE A 95 -5.59 26.40 -5.75
C PHE A 95 -5.87 26.29 -4.25
N TYR A 96 -7.09 26.62 -3.81
CA TYR A 96 -7.51 26.33 -2.43
C TYR A 96 -7.40 24.83 -2.12
N CYS A 97 -7.85 23.96 -3.04
CA CYS A 97 -7.77 22.51 -2.85
C CYS A 97 -6.32 22.02 -2.74
N ARG A 98 -5.44 22.51 -3.62
CA ARG A 98 -4.01 22.18 -3.60
C ARG A 98 -3.31 22.72 -2.35
N ALA A 99 -3.63 23.93 -1.90
CA ALA A 99 -3.14 24.47 -0.63
C ALA A 99 -3.53 23.60 0.58
N GLN A 100 -4.75 23.02 0.58
CA GLN A 100 -5.16 22.07 1.61
C GLN A 100 -4.32 20.78 1.59
N PHE A 101 -3.92 20.28 0.42
CA PHE A 101 -3.02 19.13 0.32
C PHE A 101 -1.64 19.44 0.91
N VAL A 102 -1.07 20.61 0.60
CA VAL A 102 0.19 21.05 1.21
C VAL A 102 0.05 21.16 2.73
N ARG A 103 -1.04 21.76 3.23
CA ARG A 103 -1.32 21.83 4.67
C ARG A 103 -1.39 20.45 5.32
N ALA A 104 -1.97 19.46 4.63
CA ALA A 104 -2.00 18.08 5.08
C ALA A 104 -0.59 17.47 5.14
N HIS A 105 0.26 17.73 4.14
CA HIS A 105 1.66 17.28 4.15
C HIS A 105 2.46 17.87 5.32
N CYS A 106 2.37 19.18 5.57
CA CYS A 106 3.02 19.81 6.72
C CYS A 106 2.54 19.18 8.04
N GLY A 107 1.22 19.07 8.24
CA GLY A 107 0.67 18.45 9.45
C GLY A 107 1.05 16.96 9.61
N SER A 108 1.24 16.24 8.51
CA SER A 108 1.72 14.86 8.50
C SER A 108 3.21 14.75 8.85
N HIS A 109 4.03 15.69 8.38
CA HIS A 109 5.44 15.80 8.75
C HIS A 109 5.61 16.12 10.24
N ASP A 110 4.86 17.09 10.75
CA ASP A 110 4.85 17.47 12.18
C ASP A 110 4.42 16.33 13.11
N ALA A 111 3.71 15.33 12.59
CA ALA A 111 3.30 14.15 13.33
C ALA A 111 4.40 13.07 13.40
N GLN A 112 5.47 13.17 12.61
CA GLN A 112 6.51 12.15 12.57
C GLN A 112 7.31 12.07 13.86
N SER A 113 7.54 13.21 14.52
CA SER A 113 8.23 13.30 15.81
C SER A 113 7.38 12.89 17.01
N ASP A 114 6.07 12.78 16.84
CA ASP A 114 5.14 12.44 17.91
C ASP A 114 4.88 10.93 18.01
N THR A 115 4.33 10.52 19.15
CA THR A 115 3.90 9.13 19.39
C THR A 115 2.50 9.06 19.99
N GLY A 116 1.89 7.87 19.96
CA GLY A 116 0.60 7.61 20.58
C GLY A 116 -0.54 8.51 20.09
N VAL A 117 -1.33 9.02 21.03
CA VAL A 117 -2.55 9.81 20.77
C VAL A 117 -2.24 11.14 20.07
N MET A 118 -1.10 11.77 20.37
CA MET A 118 -0.72 13.04 19.74
C MET A 118 -0.45 12.86 18.25
N LYS A 119 0.31 11.82 17.89
CA LYS A 119 0.52 11.44 16.49
C LYS A 119 -0.80 11.14 15.80
N LEU A 120 -1.65 10.32 16.41
CA LEU A 120 -2.97 9.98 15.87
C LEU A 120 -3.78 11.24 15.56
N LYS A 121 -3.88 12.18 16.51
CA LYS A 121 -4.65 13.42 16.34
C LYS A 121 -4.09 14.28 15.21
N LYS A 122 -2.77 14.45 15.11
CA LYS A 122 -2.16 15.24 14.04
C LYS A 122 -2.38 14.62 12.67
N VAL A 123 -2.22 13.29 12.53
CA VAL A 123 -2.46 12.61 11.25
C VAL A 123 -3.94 12.68 10.84
N LEU A 124 -4.88 12.47 11.78
CA LEU A 124 -6.31 12.63 11.49
C LEU A 124 -6.68 14.08 11.13
N ASN A 125 -6.02 15.06 11.75
CA ASN A 125 -6.18 16.47 11.38
C ASN A 125 -5.63 16.77 9.97
N ALA A 126 -4.50 16.18 9.60
CA ALA A 126 -3.99 16.27 8.23
C ALA A 126 -4.99 15.67 7.22
N ILE A 127 -5.54 14.49 7.52
CA ILE A 127 -6.60 13.85 6.71
C ILE A 127 -7.84 14.75 6.60
N HIS A 128 -8.20 15.47 7.66
CA HIS A 128 -9.34 16.40 7.62
C HIS A 128 -9.18 17.49 6.54
N PHE A 129 -7.98 18.05 6.37
CA PHE A 129 -7.71 19.02 5.30
C PHE A 129 -7.92 18.41 3.91
N ILE A 130 -7.53 17.15 3.71
CA ILE A 130 -7.75 16.42 2.46
C ILE A 130 -9.25 16.22 2.21
N LEU A 131 -10.00 15.77 3.22
CA LEU A 131 -11.44 15.52 3.09
C LEU A 131 -12.24 16.81 2.83
N ALA A 132 -11.74 17.97 3.28
CA ALA A 132 -12.35 19.26 2.97
C ALA A 132 -12.34 19.61 1.48
N VAL A 133 -11.48 18.95 0.67
CA VAL A 133 -11.43 19.12 -0.79
C VAL A 133 -12.58 18.40 -1.49
N ILE A 134 -13.04 17.26 -0.97
CA ILE A 134 -14.00 16.38 -1.65
C ILE A 134 -15.29 17.12 -2.06
N PRO A 135 -15.98 17.87 -1.17
CA PRO A 135 -17.20 18.58 -1.58
C PRO A 135 -16.98 19.66 -2.64
N ILE A 136 -15.77 20.21 -2.74
CA ILE A 136 -15.41 21.22 -3.74
C ILE A 136 -15.15 20.55 -5.08
N ALA A 137 -14.45 19.41 -5.06
CA ALA A 137 -14.09 18.66 -6.26
C ALA A 137 -15.31 17.96 -6.89
N THR A 138 -16.26 17.50 -6.09
CA THR A 138 -17.46 16.79 -6.55
C THR A 138 -18.68 17.69 -6.79
N ASP A 139 -18.56 19.02 -6.64
CA ASP A 139 -19.63 19.98 -6.95
C ASP A 139 -20.03 19.89 -8.42
N THR A 140 -21.31 19.59 -8.69
CA THR A 140 -21.85 19.38 -10.05
C THR A 140 -21.58 20.54 -11.00
N ARG A 141 -21.41 21.78 -10.49
CA ARG A 141 -21.09 22.97 -11.30
C ARG A 141 -19.63 23.02 -11.76
N LYS A 142 -18.75 22.28 -11.08
CA LYS A 142 -17.31 22.25 -11.34
C LYS A 142 -16.87 20.96 -12.04
N ARG A 143 -17.73 19.94 -12.06
CA ARG A 143 -17.48 18.70 -12.78
C ARG A 143 -17.60 18.89 -14.30
N PRO A 144 -16.76 18.21 -15.10
CA PRO A 144 -15.68 17.30 -14.71
C PRO A 144 -14.34 18.01 -14.43
N THR A 145 -14.27 19.34 -14.59
CA THR A 145 -13.03 20.13 -14.52
C THR A 145 -12.22 19.87 -13.25
N TYR A 146 -12.88 19.59 -12.12
CA TYR A 146 -12.22 19.36 -10.82
C TYR A 146 -12.13 17.87 -10.44
N ASP A 147 -12.56 16.94 -11.29
CA ASP A 147 -12.56 15.49 -10.97
C ASP A 147 -11.12 15.00 -10.65
N PHE A 148 -10.10 15.56 -11.31
CA PHE A 148 -8.68 15.24 -11.03
C PHE A 148 -8.26 15.52 -9.57
N LEU A 149 -8.94 16.46 -8.88
CA LEU A 149 -8.65 16.76 -7.48
C LEU A 149 -9.08 15.62 -6.55
N VAL A 150 -10.04 14.79 -6.96
CA VAL A 150 -10.45 13.60 -6.19
C VAL A 150 -9.34 12.55 -6.25
N TYR A 151 -8.76 12.30 -7.42
CA TYR A 151 -7.58 11.45 -7.56
C TYR A 151 -6.42 11.98 -6.71
N ASN A 152 -6.08 13.27 -6.85
CA ASN A 152 -5.00 13.89 -6.07
C ASN A 152 -5.24 13.80 -4.55
N ALA A 153 -6.49 13.98 -4.11
CA ALA A 153 -6.87 13.82 -2.70
C ALA A 153 -6.62 12.37 -2.24
N SER A 154 -6.97 11.38 -3.05
CA SER A 154 -6.76 9.96 -2.72
C SER A 154 -5.28 9.58 -2.61
N VAL A 155 -4.43 10.10 -3.50
CA VAL A 155 -2.97 9.86 -3.46
C VAL A 155 -2.34 10.54 -2.24
N THR A 156 -2.70 11.80 -1.99
CA THR A 156 -2.26 12.56 -0.80
C THR A 156 -2.70 11.84 0.48
N TYR A 157 -3.95 11.37 0.50
CA TYR A 157 -4.50 10.60 1.61
C TYR A 157 -3.69 9.34 1.85
N TRP A 158 -3.41 8.55 0.81
CA TRP A 158 -2.65 7.31 0.95
C TRP A 158 -1.27 7.55 1.56
N GLN A 159 -0.56 8.57 1.08
CA GLN A 159 0.77 8.92 1.60
C GLN A 159 0.75 9.25 3.09
N ILE A 160 -0.29 9.95 3.56
CA ILE A 160 -0.42 10.40 4.95
C ILE A 160 -1.00 9.27 5.85
N ALA A 161 -2.07 8.62 5.41
CA ALA A 161 -2.81 7.62 6.16
C ALA A 161 -1.97 6.37 6.46
N ARG A 162 -0.94 6.07 5.65
CA ARG A 162 0.01 4.97 5.91
C ARG A 162 0.63 5.00 7.31
N GLN A 163 0.75 6.17 7.93
CA GLN A 163 1.24 6.28 9.30
C GLN A 163 0.34 5.57 10.34
N LEU A 164 -0.95 5.39 10.02
CA LEU A 164 -1.98 4.77 10.86
C LEU A 164 -2.42 3.38 10.34
N MET A 165 -1.89 2.89 9.22
CA MET A 165 -2.18 1.56 8.68
C MET A 165 -1.44 0.46 9.46
N LYS A 166 -1.76 0.36 10.74
CA LYS A 166 -1.25 -0.62 11.71
C LYS A 166 -2.42 -1.10 12.55
N GLN A 167 -2.28 -2.29 13.12
CA GLN A 167 -3.28 -2.83 14.03
C GLN A 167 -3.63 -1.82 15.14
N SER A 168 -4.92 -1.73 15.47
CA SER A 168 -5.52 -0.81 16.45
C SER A 168 -5.57 0.67 16.05
N THR A 169 -4.84 1.11 15.02
CA THR A 169 -4.95 2.48 14.49
C THR A 169 -5.62 2.54 13.13
N PHE A 170 -5.70 1.41 12.42
CA PHE A 170 -6.31 1.34 11.09
C PHE A 170 -7.82 1.65 11.16
N GLN A 171 -8.48 1.24 12.24
CA GLN A 171 -9.89 1.51 12.49
C GLN A 171 -10.30 2.98 12.34
N PHE A 172 -9.40 3.93 12.68
CA PHE A 172 -9.69 5.36 12.59
C PHE A 172 -9.75 5.88 11.15
N LEU A 173 -9.25 5.10 10.19
CA LEU A 173 -9.24 5.46 8.78
C LEU A 173 -10.53 5.08 8.05
N ALA A 174 -11.31 4.12 8.57
CA ALA A 174 -12.49 3.59 7.86
C ALA A 174 -13.45 4.68 7.35
N PRO A 175 -13.88 5.67 8.17
CA PRO A 175 -14.82 6.70 7.68
C PRO A 175 -14.24 7.61 6.60
N SER A 176 -12.92 7.81 6.60
CA SER A 176 -12.24 8.64 5.61
C SER A 176 -11.94 7.89 4.31
N LEU A 177 -11.66 6.60 4.39
CA LEU A 177 -11.51 5.72 3.22
C LEU A 177 -12.84 5.61 2.47
N GLU A 178 -13.95 5.35 3.17
CA GLU A 178 -15.30 5.27 2.57
C GLU A 178 -15.61 6.53 1.75
N LYS A 179 -15.44 7.72 2.36
CA LYS A 179 -15.69 9.01 1.68
C LYS A 179 -14.84 9.20 0.42
N LEU A 180 -13.57 8.77 0.45
CA LEU A 180 -12.69 8.88 -0.71
C LEU A 180 -13.05 7.89 -1.82
N ILE A 181 -13.33 6.64 -1.45
CA ILE A 181 -13.76 5.60 -2.38
C ILE A 181 -15.06 6.01 -3.08
N ASP A 182 -16.04 6.52 -2.33
CA ASP A 182 -17.30 7.02 -2.88
C ASP A 182 -17.07 8.19 -3.86
N ALA A 183 -16.17 9.10 -3.55
CA ALA A 183 -15.82 10.22 -4.43
C ALA A 183 -15.13 9.74 -5.72
N LEU A 184 -14.23 8.76 -5.65
CA LEU A 184 -13.57 8.15 -6.81
C LEU A 184 -14.58 7.41 -7.70
N LYS A 185 -15.52 6.67 -7.10
CA LYS A 185 -16.62 6.03 -7.83
C LYS A 185 -17.52 7.06 -8.52
N LEU A 186 -17.86 8.15 -7.83
CA LEU A 186 -18.68 9.24 -8.38
C LEU A 186 -18.01 9.95 -9.57
N THR A 187 -16.68 10.02 -9.56
CA THR A 187 -15.86 10.62 -10.63
C THR A 187 -15.50 9.63 -11.74
N ALA A 188 -15.95 8.37 -11.63
CA ALA A 188 -15.63 7.30 -12.57
C ALA A 188 -14.12 7.16 -12.80
N GLU A 189 -13.36 7.07 -11.70
CA GLU A 189 -11.91 6.91 -11.73
C GLU A 189 -11.46 5.81 -12.70
N ALA A 190 -10.52 6.15 -13.57
CA ALA A 190 -10.03 5.27 -14.63
C ALA A 190 -9.04 4.22 -14.09
N ASP A 191 -8.25 4.57 -13.07
CA ASP A 191 -7.33 3.64 -12.42
C ASP A 191 -8.07 2.72 -11.43
N VAL A 192 -8.62 1.63 -11.98
CA VAL A 192 -9.34 0.62 -11.20
C VAL A 192 -8.43 -0.12 -10.22
N ALA A 193 -7.15 -0.31 -10.56
CA ALA A 193 -6.21 -0.96 -9.65
C ALA A 193 -5.97 -0.11 -8.39
N TRP A 194 -5.91 1.21 -8.56
CA TRP A 194 -5.83 2.16 -7.46
C TRP A 194 -7.08 2.14 -6.57
N LEU A 195 -8.28 2.16 -7.17
CA LEU A 195 -9.53 2.07 -6.44
C LEU A 195 -9.60 0.77 -5.60
N LEU A 196 -9.29 -0.38 -6.21
CA LEU A 196 -9.26 -1.67 -5.53
C LEU A 196 -8.27 -1.69 -4.36
N ARG A 197 -7.11 -1.05 -4.51
CA ARG A 197 -6.12 -0.94 -3.43
C ARG A 197 -6.66 -0.15 -2.23
N LEU A 198 -7.43 0.91 -2.47
CA LEU A 198 -8.09 1.67 -1.41
C LEU A 198 -9.22 0.86 -0.76
N GLU A 199 -10.01 0.12 -1.54
CA GLU A 199 -11.07 -0.75 -1.01
C GLU A 199 -10.51 -1.90 -0.17
N ILE A 200 -9.39 -2.50 -0.58
CA ILE A 200 -8.65 -3.48 0.22
C ILE A 200 -8.19 -2.86 1.56
N ALA A 201 -7.67 -1.64 1.53
CA ALA A 201 -7.31 -0.92 2.76
C ALA A 201 -8.54 -0.62 3.64
N LEU A 202 -9.70 -0.34 3.03
CA LEU A 202 -10.96 -0.19 3.75
C LEU A 202 -11.37 -1.48 4.46
N VAL A 203 -11.21 -2.65 3.83
CA VAL A 203 -11.49 -3.93 4.48
C VAL A 203 -10.62 -4.11 5.73
N TYR A 204 -9.32 -3.81 5.66
CA TYR A 204 -8.44 -3.85 6.84
C TYR A 204 -8.91 -2.88 7.94
N ALA A 205 -9.28 -1.65 7.57
CA ALA A 205 -9.79 -0.66 8.52
C ALA A 205 -11.10 -1.11 9.18
N GLN A 206 -12.02 -1.73 8.41
CA GLN A 206 -13.29 -2.27 8.90
C GLN A 206 -13.09 -3.47 9.83
N VAL A 207 -12.16 -4.38 9.51
CA VAL A 207 -11.79 -5.49 10.41
C VAL A 207 -11.24 -4.97 11.73
N ASP A 208 -10.31 -4.01 11.68
CA ASP A 208 -9.72 -3.40 12.88
C ASP A 208 -10.77 -2.63 13.70
N ALA A 209 -11.77 -2.02 13.05
CA ALA A 209 -12.91 -1.36 13.68
C ALA A 209 -14.02 -2.34 14.16
N ASN A 210 -13.80 -3.65 14.03
CA ASN A 210 -14.78 -4.70 14.32
C ASN A 210 -16.10 -4.58 13.53
N GLN A 211 -16.07 -3.96 12.36
CA GLN A 211 -17.20 -3.85 11.43
C GLN A 211 -17.25 -5.06 10.48
N LEU A 212 -17.31 -6.27 11.04
CA LEU A 212 -17.08 -7.52 10.33
C LEU A 212 -18.05 -7.76 9.17
N SER A 213 -19.34 -7.44 9.36
CA SER A 213 -20.34 -7.55 8.28
C SER A 213 -20.03 -6.63 7.09
N ASN A 214 -19.51 -5.42 7.34
CA ASN A 214 -19.11 -4.50 6.27
C ASN A 214 -17.85 -4.99 5.57
N ALA A 215 -16.86 -5.47 6.33
CA ALA A 215 -15.64 -6.07 5.79
C ALA A 215 -15.96 -7.25 4.87
N ALA A 216 -16.85 -8.16 5.30
CA ALA A 216 -17.30 -9.31 4.52
C ALA A 216 -17.97 -8.92 3.20
N LYS A 217 -18.87 -7.94 3.23
CA LYS A 217 -19.54 -7.44 2.01
C LYS A 217 -18.55 -6.79 1.06
N THR A 218 -17.69 -5.93 1.58
CA THR A 218 -16.70 -5.18 0.80
C THR A 218 -15.71 -6.13 0.12
N ILE A 219 -15.18 -7.13 0.84
CA ILE A 219 -14.21 -8.06 0.23
C ILE A 219 -14.84 -9.02 -0.79
N ASN A 220 -16.09 -9.43 -0.59
CA ASN A 220 -16.80 -10.24 -1.58
C ASN A 220 -17.11 -9.42 -2.85
N ASP A 221 -17.48 -8.15 -2.73
CA ASP A 221 -17.66 -7.26 -3.88
C ASP A 221 -16.35 -7.11 -4.68
N ILE A 222 -15.24 -6.83 -3.99
CA ILE A 222 -13.90 -6.74 -4.60
C ILE A 222 -13.56 -8.02 -5.39
N VAL A 223 -13.66 -9.19 -4.75
CA VAL A 223 -13.21 -10.45 -5.37
C VAL A 223 -14.19 -10.93 -6.43
N ASP A 224 -15.48 -11.04 -6.10
CA ASP A 224 -16.47 -11.74 -6.92
C ASP A 224 -17.06 -10.84 -8.02
N VAL A 225 -17.25 -9.55 -7.73
CA VAL A 225 -17.90 -8.61 -8.66
C VAL A 225 -16.88 -7.83 -9.48
N GLN A 226 -15.76 -7.40 -8.88
CA GLN A 226 -14.83 -6.50 -9.55
C GLN A 226 -13.65 -7.21 -10.21
N ILE A 227 -12.91 -8.06 -9.48
CA ILE A 227 -11.67 -8.66 -9.97
C ILE A 227 -11.90 -9.93 -10.80
N THR A 228 -12.71 -10.88 -10.30
CA THR A 228 -12.91 -12.19 -10.96
C THR A 228 -13.42 -12.06 -12.41
N PRO A 229 -14.43 -11.23 -12.71
CA PRO A 229 -14.90 -11.07 -14.10
C PRO A 229 -13.84 -10.46 -15.02
N ARG A 230 -12.95 -9.60 -14.49
CA ARG A 230 -11.86 -9.00 -15.27
C ARG A 230 -10.77 -10.01 -15.61
N LEU A 231 -10.46 -10.93 -14.70
CA LEU A 231 -9.49 -12.01 -14.96
C LEU A 231 -10.04 -13.12 -15.86
N ALA A 232 -11.36 -13.27 -15.94
CA ALA A 232 -12.01 -14.18 -16.88
C ALA A 232 -11.93 -13.70 -18.34
N ASP A 233 -11.69 -12.40 -18.56
CA ASP A 233 -11.49 -11.82 -19.89
C ASP A 233 -10.06 -12.15 -20.40
N PRO A 234 -9.93 -12.97 -21.46
CA PRO A 234 -8.61 -13.38 -21.97
C PRO A 234 -7.75 -12.21 -22.47
N ALA A 235 -8.35 -11.06 -22.80
CA ALA A 235 -7.61 -9.85 -23.19
C ALA A 235 -6.96 -9.13 -22.00
N LYS A 236 -7.44 -9.40 -20.77
CA LYS A 236 -6.98 -8.75 -19.52
C LYS A 236 -6.32 -9.72 -18.54
N ALA A 237 -6.42 -11.03 -18.79
CA ALA A 237 -5.87 -12.09 -17.94
C ALA A 237 -4.34 -12.07 -17.78
N THR A 238 -3.60 -11.36 -18.65
CA THR A 238 -2.14 -11.23 -18.56
C THR A 238 -1.66 -10.08 -17.69
N ASP A 239 -2.57 -9.26 -17.13
CA ASP A 239 -2.19 -8.15 -16.26
C ASP A 239 -1.69 -8.66 -14.90
N GLU A 240 -0.37 -8.68 -14.75
CA GLU A 240 0.31 -9.18 -13.56
C GLU A 240 -0.02 -8.36 -12.31
N SER A 241 -0.35 -7.06 -12.47
CA SER A 241 -0.73 -6.21 -11.34
C SER A 241 -2.08 -6.60 -10.76
N PHE A 242 -3.04 -6.96 -11.62
CA PHE A 242 -4.37 -7.43 -11.20
C PHE A 242 -4.31 -8.85 -10.62
N LYS A 243 -3.43 -9.72 -11.11
CA LYS A 243 -3.21 -11.04 -10.48
C LYS A 243 -2.69 -10.90 -9.05
N ALA A 244 -1.70 -10.02 -8.83
CA ALA A 244 -1.18 -9.77 -7.49
C ALA A 244 -2.27 -9.22 -6.54
N LEU A 245 -3.09 -8.28 -7.02
CA LEU A 245 -4.24 -7.75 -6.27
C LEU A 245 -5.28 -8.84 -5.97
N TYR A 246 -5.57 -9.73 -6.94
CA TYR A 246 -6.49 -10.84 -6.76
C TYR A 246 -6.01 -11.81 -5.67
N GLU A 247 -4.73 -12.19 -5.71
CA GLU A 247 -4.14 -13.07 -4.70
C GLU A 247 -4.17 -12.44 -3.29
N GLU A 248 -3.87 -11.14 -3.19
CA GLU A 248 -3.99 -10.39 -1.94
C GLU A 248 -5.44 -10.36 -1.45
N ALA A 249 -6.39 -10.00 -2.32
CA ALA A 249 -7.81 -9.94 -1.99
C ALA A 249 -8.36 -11.32 -1.56
N LEU A 250 -7.99 -12.41 -2.22
CA LEU A 250 -8.37 -13.77 -1.82
C LEU A 250 -7.87 -14.12 -0.41
N ARG A 251 -6.61 -13.78 -0.08
CA ARG A 251 -6.07 -14.02 1.26
C ARG A 251 -6.86 -13.23 2.31
N ILE A 252 -7.17 -11.97 2.02
CA ILE A 252 -7.99 -11.13 2.91
C ILE A 252 -9.40 -11.70 3.04
N GLN A 253 -10.02 -12.12 1.94
CA GLN A 253 -11.36 -12.71 1.92
C GLN A 253 -11.42 -13.94 2.85
N VAL A 254 -10.47 -14.86 2.73
CA VAL A 254 -10.37 -16.04 3.62
C VAL A 254 -10.13 -15.64 5.07
N HIS A 255 -9.27 -14.64 5.32
CA HIS A 255 -9.02 -14.13 6.66
C HIS A 255 -10.30 -13.54 7.29
N VAL A 256 -11.03 -12.71 6.55
CA VAL A 256 -12.33 -12.17 6.98
C VAL A 256 -13.29 -13.33 7.27
N GLY A 257 -13.30 -14.37 6.43
CA GLY A 257 -14.11 -15.55 6.63
C GLY A 257 -13.80 -16.41 7.87
N SER A 258 -12.71 -16.12 8.59
CA SER A 258 -12.36 -16.78 9.86
C SER A 258 -13.03 -16.17 11.08
N PHE A 259 -13.56 -14.95 10.98
CA PHE A 259 -14.21 -14.29 12.11
C PHE A 259 -15.56 -14.93 12.44
N LYS A 260 -15.93 -14.86 13.72
CA LYS A 260 -17.19 -15.38 14.27
C LYS A 260 -18.36 -14.43 14.03
N ASP A 261 -18.61 -14.08 12.77
CA ASP A 261 -19.73 -13.25 12.33
C ASP A 261 -20.54 -14.01 11.25
N PRO A 262 -21.89 -13.94 11.23
CA PRO A 262 -22.72 -14.70 10.29
C PRO A 262 -22.44 -14.40 8.81
N GLU A 263 -22.07 -13.16 8.46
CA GLU A 263 -21.71 -12.82 7.07
C GLU A 263 -20.31 -13.35 6.72
N CYS A 264 -19.38 -13.28 7.67
CA CYS A 264 -18.02 -13.80 7.51
C CYS A 264 -18.00 -15.33 7.30
N GLN A 265 -18.76 -16.08 8.10
CA GLN A 265 -18.75 -17.55 8.06
C GLN A 265 -19.22 -18.15 6.72
N LYS A 266 -19.93 -17.38 5.89
CA LYS A 266 -20.36 -17.79 4.54
C LYS A 266 -19.21 -17.76 3.53
N ILE A 267 -18.13 -17.03 3.83
CA ILE A 267 -17.07 -16.73 2.87
C ILE A 267 -16.26 -17.97 2.51
N VAL A 268 -15.63 -18.65 3.48
CA VAL A 268 -14.71 -19.76 3.19
C VAL A 268 -15.36 -20.91 2.40
N PRO A 269 -16.61 -21.34 2.72
CA PRO A 269 -17.32 -22.32 1.89
C PRO A 269 -17.54 -21.85 0.45
N ASN A 270 -17.88 -20.57 0.25
CA ASN A 270 -18.09 -20.00 -1.07
C ASN A 270 -16.80 -19.91 -1.88
N VAL A 271 -15.71 -19.43 -1.27
CA VAL A 271 -14.39 -19.34 -1.90
C VAL A 271 -13.91 -20.70 -2.39
N LYS A 272 -13.99 -21.74 -1.53
CA LYS A 272 -13.63 -23.12 -1.91
C LYS A 272 -14.46 -23.66 -3.08
N ARG A 273 -15.71 -23.24 -3.21
CA ARG A 273 -16.61 -23.66 -4.31
C ARG A 273 -16.32 -22.91 -5.62
N LEU A 274 -15.95 -21.63 -5.54
CA LEU A 274 -15.81 -20.76 -6.71
C LEU A 274 -14.40 -20.77 -7.32
N LEU A 275 -13.38 -21.18 -6.55
CA LEU A 275 -12.01 -21.31 -7.04
C LEU A 275 -11.90 -22.37 -8.16
N PRO A 276 -11.44 -22.00 -9.37
CA PRO A 276 -11.22 -22.97 -10.44
C PRO A 276 -10.12 -23.96 -10.06
N ALA A 277 -10.40 -25.26 -10.23
CA ALA A 277 -9.43 -26.33 -9.93
C ALA A 277 -8.13 -26.24 -10.75
N THR A 278 -8.15 -25.51 -11.87
CA THR A 278 -6.99 -25.28 -12.74
C THR A 278 -5.98 -24.29 -12.16
N ASN A 279 -6.37 -23.47 -11.19
CA ASN A 279 -5.47 -22.48 -10.58
C ASN A 279 -4.80 -23.02 -9.31
N LYS A 280 -3.80 -23.87 -9.50
CA LYS A 280 -3.06 -24.53 -8.40
C LYS A 280 -2.50 -23.52 -7.38
N ARG A 281 -1.97 -22.38 -7.83
CA ARG A 281 -1.37 -21.37 -6.94
C ARG A 281 -2.41 -20.73 -6.03
N SER A 282 -3.54 -20.24 -6.57
CA SER A 282 -4.59 -19.65 -5.74
C SER A 282 -5.19 -20.64 -4.73
N THR A 283 -5.34 -21.92 -5.12
CA THR A 283 -5.77 -22.98 -4.19
C THR A 283 -4.79 -23.15 -3.02
N LEU A 284 -3.49 -23.23 -3.30
CA LEU A 284 -2.46 -23.33 -2.25
C LEU A 284 -2.45 -22.11 -1.32
N LEU A 285 -2.57 -20.90 -1.87
CA LEU A 285 -2.62 -19.66 -1.09
C LEU A 285 -3.85 -19.60 -0.18
N VAL A 286 -5.01 -20.05 -0.66
CA VAL A 286 -6.25 -20.12 0.11
C VAL A 286 -6.15 -21.16 1.22
N LYS A 287 -5.56 -22.33 0.95
CA LYS A 287 -5.30 -23.35 1.99
C LYS A 287 -4.32 -22.82 3.05
N LEU A 288 -3.20 -22.24 2.64
CA LEU A 288 -2.24 -21.60 3.54
C LEU A 288 -2.91 -20.52 4.41
N GLN A 289 -3.76 -19.69 3.81
CA GLN A 289 -4.45 -18.64 4.56
C GLN A 289 -5.51 -19.21 5.51
N CYS A 290 -6.20 -20.30 5.15
CA CYS A 290 -7.06 -21.04 6.08
C CYS A 290 -6.27 -21.49 7.32
N ILE A 291 -5.07 -22.05 7.12
CA ILE A 291 -4.16 -22.48 8.19
C ILE A 291 -3.78 -21.30 9.09
N LYS A 292 -3.32 -20.18 8.49
CA LYS A 292 -2.89 -18.97 9.23
C LYS A 292 -4.02 -18.33 10.02
N SER A 293 -5.24 -18.40 9.51
CA SER A 293 -6.43 -17.85 10.17
C SER A 293 -7.11 -18.82 11.13
N GLY A 294 -6.56 -20.03 11.34
CA GLY A 294 -7.17 -21.04 12.20
C GLY A 294 -8.51 -21.61 11.69
N ASN A 295 -8.83 -21.41 10.41
CA ASN A 295 -10.05 -21.91 9.78
C ASN A 295 -9.79 -23.28 9.13
N LEU A 296 -9.65 -24.30 9.96
CA LEU A 296 -9.22 -25.64 9.55
C LEU A 296 -10.08 -26.74 10.18
N VAL A 297 -10.17 -27.85 9.45
CA VAL A 297 -10.83 -29.08 9.88
C VAL A 297 -9.73 -30.05 10.27
N GLY A 298 -9.67 -30.47 11.54
CA GLY A 298 -8.63 -31.38 12.04
C GLY A 298 -7.48 -30.66 12.75
N SER A 299 -6.32 -31.32 12.83
CA SER A 299 -5.14 -30.77 13.51
C SER A 299 -4.33 -29.85 12.59
N LEU A 300 -3.64 -28.89 13.20
CA LEU A 300 -2.77 -27.96 12.47
C LEU A 300 -1.61 -28.70 11.75
N GLU A 301 -1.07 -29.75 12.38
CA GLU A 301 -0.01 -30.58 11.82
C GLU A 301 -0.46 -31.34 10.56
N ALA A 302 -1.66 -31.93 10.58
CA ALA A 302 -2.22 -32.59 9.40
C ALA A 302 -2.43 -31.59 8.24
N ALA A 303 -2.87 -30.36 8.55
CA ALA A 303 -3.05 -29.32 7.54
C ALA A 303 -1.73 -28.87 6.91
N TYR A 304 -0.63 -28.79 7.69
CA TYR A 304 0.70 -28.52 7.13
C TYR A 304 1.19 -29.64 6.22
N VAL A 305 1.01 -30.90 6.65
CA VAL A 305 1.37 -32.08 5.85
C VAL A 305 0.62 -32.07 4.51
N GLU A 306 -0.70 -31.88 4.53
CA GLU A 306 -1.52 -31.81 3.31
C GLU A 306 -1.05 -30.69 2.37
N LEU A 307 -0.81 -29.49 2.92
CA LEU A 307 -0.34 -28.35 2.13
C LEU A 307 1.04 -28.61 1.52
N PHE A 308 1.96 -29.22 2.28
CA PHE A 308 3.28 -29.58 1.80
C PHE A 308 3.22 -30.63 0.69
N GLN A 309 2.42 -31.69 0.86
CA GLN A 309 2.20 -32.73 -0.14
C GLN A 309 1.69 -32.12 -1.46
N GLU A 310 0.69 -31.24 -1.41
CA GLU A 310 0.11 -30.63 -2.59
C GLU A 310 1.05 -29.62 -3.28
N ALA A 311 1.78 -28.83 -2.48
CA ALA A 311 2.73 -27.84 -2.99
C ALA A 311 3.95 -28.49 -3.65
N THR A 312 4.46 -29.58 -3.09
CA THR A 312 5.69 -30.24 -3.55
C THR A 312 5.47 -31.44 -4.45
N GLY A 313 4.30 -32.08 -4.37
CA GLY A 313 4.02 -33.38 -5.00
C GLY A 313 4.47 -34.60 -4.18
N PHE A 314 5.07 -34.41 -2.99
CA PHE A 314 5.58 -35.53 -2.19
C PHE A 314 4.47 -36.20 -1.38
N LEU A 315 3.64 -37.02 -2.02
CA LEU A 315 2.44 -37.62 -1.41
C LEU A 315 2.74 -38.55 -0.21
N ALA A 316 3.95 -39.08 -0.09
CA ALA A 316 4.34 -39.95 1.02
C ALA A 316 4.81 -39.18 2.27
N PHE A 317 4.88 -37.85 2.22
CA PHE A 317 5.28 -37.03 3.36
C PHE A 317 4.26 -37.15 4.51
N ALA A 318 4.75 -37.36 5.72
CA ALA A 318 4.00 -37.43 6.97
C ALA A 318 4.78 -36.72 8.09
N ALA A 319 4.15 -36.54 9.25
CA ALA A 319 4.78 -35.88 10.39
C ALA A 319 6.05 -36.61 10.87
N GLU A 320 6.10 -37.93 10.70
CA GLU A 320 7.22 -38.80 11.07
C GLU A 320 8.28 -38.96 9.97
N THR A 321 8.06 -38.41 8.77
CA THR A 321 9.02 -38.53 7.66
C THR A 321 10.36 -37.91 8.04
N THR A 322 11.43 -38.65 7.81
CA THR A 322 12.78 -38.22 8.16
C THR A 322 13.31 -37.18 7.18
N LEU A 323 14.22 -36.32 7.63
CA LEU A 323 14.83 -35.31 6.76
C LEU A 323 15.61 -35.92 5.59
N ASP A 324 16.16 -37.13 5.76
CA ASP A 324 16.93 -37.79 4.69
C ASP A 324 16.01 -38.34 3.60
N GLU A 325 14.81 -38.80 3.94
CA GLU A 325 13.76 -39.13 2.96
C GLU A 325 13.33 -37.89 2.16
N VAL A 326 13.16 -36.74 2.83
CA VAL A 326 12.84 -35.47 2.17
C VAL A 326 13.98 -35.02 1.24
N LYS A 327 15.24 -35.09 1.69
CA LYS A 327 16.40 -34.77 0.84
C LYS A 327 16.46 -35.67 -0.39
N SER A 328 16.30 -36.99 -0.21
CA SER A 328 16.29 -37.96 -1.30
C SER A 328 15.19 -37.65 -2.33
N TYR A 329 13.97 -37.34 -1.86
CA TYR A 329 12.88 -36.89 -2.74
C TYR A 329 13.26 -35.61 -3.50
N VAL A 330 13.73 -34.58 -2.80
CA VAL A 330 14.08 -33.28 -3.41
C VAL A 330 15.25 -33.38 -4.39
N GLU A 331 16.20 -34.29 -4.14
CA GLU A 331 17.30 -34.61 -5.06
C GLU A 331 16.83 -35.36 -6.31
N SER A 332 15.78 -36.17 -6.19
CA SER A 332 15.17 -36.90 -7.31
C SER A 332 14.32 -36.04 -8.24
N LEU A 333 13.96 -34.81 -7.83
CA LEU A 333 13.12 -33.92 -8.63
C LEU A 333 13.84 -33.40 -9.87
N GLU A 334 13.17 -33.49 -11.03
CA GLU A 334 13.60 -32.81 -12.23
C GLU A 334 13.62 -31.28 -12.04
N PRO A 335 14.53 -30.53 -12.71
CA PRO A 335 14.60 -29.07 -12.59
C PRO A 335 13.28 -28.35 -12.88
N ARG A 336 12.47 -28.87 -13.82
CA ARG A 336 11.17 -28.31 -14.16
C ARG A 336 10.17 -28.46 -13.00
N ALA A 337 10.13 -29.63 -12.36
CA ALA A 337 9.27 -29.89 -11.21
C ALA A 337 9.68 -29.02 -10.02
N LEU A 338 10.99 -28.92 -9.73
CA LEU A 338 11.52 -28.05 -8.68
C LEU A 338 11.19 -26.57 -8.93
N ASN A 339 11.28 -26.11 -10.17
CA ASN A 339 10.94 -24.73 -10.53
C ASN A 339 9.45 -24.43 -10.36
N ALA A 340 8.58 -25.43 -10.61
CA ALA A 340 7.12 -25.31 -10.45
C ALA A 340 6.65 -25.22 -8.99
N ILE A 341 7.48 -25.62 -8.00
CA ILE A 341 7.15 -25.49 -6.58
C ILE A 341 7.09 -24.00 -6.20
N ASP A 342 5.99 -23.59 -5.59
CA ASP A 342 5.78 -22.21 -5.18
C ASP A 342 6.59 -21.85 -3.93
N ALA A 343 7.70 -21.12 -4.11
CA ALA A 343 8.60 -20.79 -3.01
C ALA A 343 7.95 -19.88 -1.95
N GLU A 344 6.97 -19.05 -2.33
CA GLU A 344 6.26 -18.17 -1.40
C GLU A 344 5.35 -18.98 -0.48
N VAL A 345 4.57 -19.92 -1.04
CA VAL A 345 3.75 -20.85 -0.27
C VAL A 345 4.62 -21.67 0.69
N ILE A 346 5.72 -22.25 0.21
CA ILE A 346 6.59 -23.09 1.03
C ILE A 346 7.22 -22.31 2.19
N VAL A 347 7.77 -21.11 1.95
CA VAL A 347 8.43 -20.35 3.01
C VAL A 347 7.43 -19.83 4.05
N GLU A 348 6.26 -19.35 3.63
CA GLU A 348 5.24 -18.90 4.57
C GLU A 348 4.70 -20.08 5.41
N THR A 349 4.50 -21.25 4.78
CA THR A 349 4.14 -22.49 5.49
C THR A 349 5.20 -22.86 6.52
N ALA A 350 6.47 -22.83 6.14
CA ALA A 350 7.58 -23.18 7.03
C ALA A 350 7.69 -22.26 8.24
N VAL A 351 7.59 -20.95 8.01
CA VAL A 351 7.64 -19.94 9.08
C VAL A 351 6.47 -20.15 10.03
N HIS A 352 5.25 -20.30 9.50
CA HIS A 352 4.06 -20.51 10.33
C HIS A 352 4.13 -21.84 11.11
N ALA A 353 4.60 -22.92 10.48
CA ALA A 353 4.82 -24.22 11.12
C ALA A 353 5.83 -24.13 12.27
N ALA A 354 6.96 -23.42 12.06
CA ALA A 354 7.97 -23.23 13.09
C ALA A 354 7.43 -22.47 14.32
N PHE A 355 6.66 -21.40 14.10
CA PHE A 355 6.02 -20.66 15.19
C PHE A 355 4.95 -21.45 15.94
N ASN A 356 4.38 -22.49 15.32
CA ASN A 356 3.39 -23.38 15.92
C ASN A 356 3.96 -24.75 16.32
N ASN A 357 5.29 -24.86 16.47
CA ASN A 357 6.00 -26.07 16.93
C ASN A 357 5.84 -27.32 16.02
N ALA A 358 5.43 -27.16 14.76
CA ALA A 358 5.40 -28.23 13.76
C ALA A 358 6.76 -28.32 13.04
N LEU A 359 7.80 -28.66 13.81
CA LEU A 359 9.20 -28.55 13.39
C LEU A 359 9.59 -29.48 12.24
N SER A 360 9.00 -30.67 12.16
CA SER A 360 9.23 -31.63 11.07
C SER A 360 8.88 -31.03 9.71
N THR A 361 7.70 -30.41 9.61
CA THR A 361 7.25 -29.75 8.38
C THR A 361 8.07 -28.50 8.08
N ALA A 362 8.39 -27.69 9.10
CA ALA A 362 9.24 -26.52 8.91
C ALA A 362 10.63 -26.88 8.35
N ALA A 363 11.24 -27.94 8.87
CA ALA A 363 12.54 -28.43 8.41
C ALA A 363 12.46 -29.06 7.00
N ALA A 364 11.39 -29.80 6.69
CA ALA A 364 11.16 -30.34 5.35
C ALA A 364 11.02 -29.21 4.30
N CYS A 365 10.31 -28.13 4.62
CA CYS A 365 10.23 -26.95 3.77
C CYS A 365 11.59 -26.28 3.56
N ASP A 366 12.42 -26.17 4.61
CA ASP A 366 13.77 -25.59 4.50
C ASP A 366 14.63 -26.37 3.49
N VAL A 367 14.57 -27.70 3.49
CA VAL A 367 15.27 -28.55 2.52
C VAL A 367 14.86 -28.23 1.08
N VAL A 368 13.55 -28.08 0.82
CA VAL A 368 13.03 -27.71 -0.51
C VAL A 368 13.54 -26.32 -0.94
N LEU A 369 13.52 -25.35 -0.02
CA LEU A 369 13.95 -23.97 -0.30
C LEU A 369 15.46 -23.90 -0.56
N GLN A 370 16.27 -24.62 0.21
CA GLN A 370 17.72 -24.71 -0.01
C GLN A 370 18.04 -25.27 -1.41
N ARG A 371 17.28 -26.27 -1.87
CA ARG A 371 17.47 -26.84 -3.22
C ARG A 371 17.12 -25.86 -4.34
N LYS A 372 16.06 -25.03 -4.19
CA LYS A 372 15.74 -23.98 -5.17
C LYS A 372 16.83 -22.91 -5.25
N GLY A 373 17.50 -22.61 -4.13
CA GLY A 373 18.66 -21.72 -4.08
C GLY A 373 18.38 -20.34 -4.70
N LYS A 374 19.16 -19.96 -5.73
CA LYS A 374 19.09 -18.62 -6.34
C LYS A 374 17.85 -18.38 -7.21
N SER A 375 17.04 -19.41 -7.48
CA SER A 375 15.81 -19.25 -8.28
C SER A 375 14.67 -18.56 -7.51
N ILE A 376 14.90 -18.16 -6.26
CA ILE A 376 13.90 -17.59 -5.36
C ILE A 376 13.85 -16.04 -5.51
N PRO A 377 12.65 -15.44 -5.64
CA PRO A 377 12.49 -13.98 -5.70
C PRO A 377 13.09 -13.26 -4.48
N PRO A 378 13.58 -12.01 -4.62
CA PRO A 378 14.20 -11.26 -3.52
C PRO A 378 13.34 -11.17 -2.25
N LYS A 379 12.03 -10.88 -2.39
CA LYS A 379 11.08 -10.80 -1.26
C LYS A 379 11.02 -12.12 -0.47
N THR A 380 10.96 -13.24 -1.18
CA THR A 380 10.88 -14.58 -0.59
C THR A 380 12.21 -14.98 0.07
N ARG A 381 13.35 -14.51 -0.45
CA ARG A 381 14.67 -14.74 0.18
C ARG A 381 14.77 -14.14 1.58
N VAL A 382 14.19 -12.96 1.81
CA VAL A 382 14.14 -12.35 3.15
C VAL A 382 13.37 -13.27 4.11
N LEU A 383 12.25 -13.84 3.69
CA LEU A 383 11.51 -14.81 4.51
C LEU A 383 12.30 -16.09 4.77
N CYS A 384 13.12 -16.55 3.81
CA CYS A 384 14.01 -17.71 3.99
C CYS A 384 15.10 -17.44 5.05
N GLN A 385 15.59 -16.20 5.13
CA GLN A 385 16.53 -15.77 6.17
C GLN A 385 15.85 -15.74 7.55
N VAL A 386 14.60 -15.28 7.63
CA VAL A 386 13.80 -15.35 8.86
C VAL A 386 13.60 -16.80 9.30
N LEU A 387 13.16 -17.68 8.40
CA LEU A 387 13.02 -19.12 8.68
C LEU A 387 14.32 -19.72 9.19
N SER A 388 15.42 -19.41 8.52
CA SER A 388 16.76 -19.85 8.89
C SER A 388 17.14 -19.46 10.31
N ALA A 389 16.89 -18.21 10.69
CA ALA A 389 17.16 -17.71 12.03
C ALA A 389 16.27 -18.40 13.08
N VAL A 390 14.97 -18.59 12.77
CA VAL A 390 14.05 -19.30 13.66
C VAL A 390 14.50 -20.74 13.89
N LEU A 391 14.78 -21.49 12.83
CA LEU A 391 15.21 -22.89 12.91
C LEU A 391 16.53 -23.07 13.66
N LEU A 392 17.47 -22.12 13.57
CA LEU A 392 18.70 -22.15 14.38
C LEU A 392 18.42 -22.07 15.89
N ILE A 393 17.36 -21.36 16.29
CA ILE A 393 16.96 -21.22 17.70
C ILE A 393 16.19 -22.45 18.16
N VAL A 394 15.23 -22.93 17.36
CA VAL A 394 14.33 -24.02 17.76
C VAL A 394 14.87 -25.42 17.47
N MET A 395 15.87 -25.55 16.59
CA MET A 395 16.52 -26.81 16.20
C MET A 395 18.05 -26.66 16.03
N PRO A 396 18.81 -26.41 17.11
CA PRO A 396 20.25 -26.11 17.04
C PRO A 396 21.12 -27.26 16.49
N GLY A 397 20.62 -28.50 16.44
CA GLY A 397 21.37 -29.69 16.03
C GLY A 397 21.29 -30.09 14.55
N THR A 398 20.42 -29.49 13.74
CA THR A 398 20.15 -29.95 12.35
C THR A 398 20.88 -29.16 11.25
N ARG A 399 21.63 -28.11 11.60
CA ARG A 399 22.39 -27.29 10.64
C ARG A 399 23.90 -27.42 10.84
N THR A 400 24.50 -28.43 10.23
CA THR A 400 25.93 -28.42 9.89
C THR A 400 26.09 -28.10 8.40
N GLY A 401 26.34 -26.82 8.10
CA GLY A 401 26.89 -26.40 6.81
C GLY A 401 25.88 -25.88 5.78
N THR A 402 25.74 -24.55 5.71
CA THR A 402 26.02 -23.72 4.51
C THR A 402 25.52 -22.30 4.80
N ALA A 403 26.46 -21.40 5.06
CA ALA A 403 26.17 -19.98 5.15
C ALA A 403 25.83 -19.46 3.74
N PHE A 404 24.62 -18.94 3.56
CA PHE A 404 24.31 -18.13 2.39
C PHE A 404 24.98 -16.76 2.55
N ALA A 405 26.03 -16.53 1.75
CA ALA A 405 26.52 -15.19 1.42
C ALA A 405 25.74 -14.62 0.24
#